data_AF-A0A0B8P7I2-F1
#
_entry.id   AF-A0A0B8P7I2-F1
#
_cell.length_a   1.000
_cell.length_b   1.000
_cell.length_c   1.000
_cell.angle_alpha   90.00
_cell.angle_beta   90.00
_cell.angle_gamma   90.00
#
_symmetry.space_group_name_H-M   'P 1'
#
loop_
_entity.id
_entity.type
_entity.pdbx_description
1 polymer ?
#
loop_
_entity_poly.entity_id
_entity_poly.type
_entity_poly.pdbx_seq_one_letter_code
_entity_poly.pdbx_strand_id
1 'polypeptide(L)'
;MGAGEANETALVSWLQNNTYYTWLGTSSNDNGEVIFTRTGANDPSFNLRSEPAFILRSKGETSLFASVVETHGYFNEEFEQSVNARGKVKNIKVQGHTDAVSAVEIETEQSRVTLLLSNDANASETSENELTINDKKYNWTGFYSVEIQAIPQETV
;
A
#
# COMPACT_ATOMS: atom_id res chain seq x y z
N MET A 1 -21.55 -10.15 -1.66
CA MET A 1 -20.35 -9.31 -1.49
C MET A 1 -19.36 -10.10 -0.66
N GLY A 2 -18.08 -10.12 -1.04
CA GLY A 2 -17.04 -10.83 -0.32
C GLY A 2 -16.28 -9.86 0.58
N ALA A 3 -15.92 -10.29 1.78
CA ALA A 3 -15.05 -9.54 2.66
C ALA A 3 -14.01 -10.49 3.27
N GLY A 4 -12.84 -9.95 3.62
CA GLY A 4 -11.78 -10.68 4.30
C GLY A 4 -11.07 -9.79 5.31
N GLU A 5 -10.63 -10.38 6.42
CA GLU A 5 -9.80 -9.70 7.41
C GLU A 5 -8.44 -9.33 6.80
N ALA A 6 -7.96 -8.13 7.12
CA ALA A 6 -6.72 -7.53 6.63
C ALA A 6 -6.02 -6.80 7.78
N ASN A 7 -5.75 -7.55 8.83
CA ASN A 7 -5.07 -7.10 10.05
C ASN A 7 -3.61 -6.66 9.79
N GLU A 8 -2.98 -7.20 8.75
CA GLU A 8 -1.66 -6.79 8.27
C GLU A 8 -1.76 -6.09 6.89
N THR A 9 -1.18 -6.70 5.86
CA THR A 9 -1.24 -6.21 4.48
C THR A 9 -2.33 -6.91 3.71
N ALA A 10 -3.24 -6.13 3.15
CA ALA A 10 -4.13 -6.56 2.09
C ALA A 10 -3.40 -6.59 0.75
N LEU A 11 -3.65 -7.61 -0.06
CA LEU A 11 -3.14 -7.71 -1.43
C LEU A 11 -4.28 -8.02 -2.39
N VAL A 12 -4.43 -7.19 -3.42
CA VAL A 12 -5.38 -7.39 -4.52
C VAL A 12 -4.64 -7.27 -5.84
N SER A 13 -4.63 -8.35 -6.63
CA SER A 13 -4.03 -8.37 -7.96
C SER A 13 -5.09 -8.54 -9.04
N TRP A 14 -4.90 -7.85 -10.16
CA TRP A 14 -5.74 -8.02 -11.36
C TRP A 14 -4.90 -7.94 -12.62
N LEU A 15 -5.44 -8.48 -13.71
CA LEU A 15 -4.91 -8.34 -15.06
C LEU A 15 -5.75 -7.29 -15.79
N GLN A 16 -5.10 -6.34 -16.43
CA GLN A 16 -5.75 -5.43 -17.35
C GLN A 16 -4.99 -5.42 -18.66
N ASN A 17 -5.69 -5.78 -19.74
CA ASN A 17 -5.11 -6.11 -21.04
C ASN A 17 -4.01 -7.17 -20.85
N ASN A 18 -2.77 -6.85 -21.21
CA ASN A 18 -1.64 -7.77 -21.14
C ASN A 18 -0.74 -7.51 -19.91
N THR A 19 -1.17 -6.71 -18.94
CA THR A 19 -0.32 -6.27 -17.81
C THR A 19 -0.98 -6.53 -16.47
N TYR A 20 -0.21 -7.09 -15.53
CA TYR A 20 -0.67 -7.32 -14.17
C TYR A 20 -0.46 -6.08 -13.31
N TYR A 21 -1.40 -5.86 -12.40
CA TYR A 21 -1.34 -4.84 -11.38
C TYR A 21 -1.55 -5.51 -10.04
N THR A 22 -0.75 -5.15 -9.05
CA THR A 22 -0.95 -5.55 -7.67
C THR A 22 -1.03 -4.31 -6.80
N TRP A 23 -2.14 -4.17 -6.08
CA TRP A 23 -2.29 -3.22 -5.00
C TRP A 23 -2.02 -3.93 -3.68
N LEU A 24 -1.12 -3.37 -2.87
CA LEU A 24 -0.95 -3.74 -1.48
C LEU A 24 -1.37 -2.56 -0.62
N GLY A 25 -2.11 -2.79 0.45
CA GLY A 25 -2.51 -1.73 1.37
C GLY A 25 -2.63 -2.19 2.80
N THR A 26 -2.45 -1.25 3.71
CA THR A 26 -2.51 -1.49 5.15
C THR A 26 -3.02 -0.24 5.87
N SER A 27 -3.36 -0.40 7.16
CA SER A 27 -3.70 0.71 8.04
C SER A 27 -2.90 0.64 9.33
N SER A 28 -2.78 1.74 10.07
CA SER A 28 -2.12 1.74 11.38
C SER A 28 -2.87 0.96 12.46
N ASN A 29 -4.16 0.63 12.24
CA ASN A 29 -4.93 -0.19 13.16
C ASN A 29 -4.95 -1.67 12.73
N ASP A 30 -4.85 -2.55 13.73
CA ASP A 30 -4.90 -4.02 13.58
C ASP A 30 -6.35 -4.54 13.56
N ASN A 31 -7.15 -4.01 12.63
CA ASN A 31 -8.57 -4.37 12.47
C ASN A 31 -9.08 -4.17 11.03
N GLY A 32 -8.19 -4.28 10.06
CA GLY A 32 -8.50 -4.02 8.67
C GLY A 32 -9.47 -5.05 8.09
N GLU A 33 -10.28 -4.61 7.12
CA GLU A 33 -11.21 -5.44 6.35
C GLU A 33 -11.13 -5.01 4.87
N VAL A 34 -10.89 -5.95 3.96
CA VAL A 34 -11.03 -5.71 2.51
C VAL A 34 -12.40 -6.17 2.07
N ILE A 35 -13.15 -5.28 1.42
CA ILE A 35 -14.53 -5.52 1.00
C ILE A 35 -14.62 -5.38 -0.51
N PHE A 36 -15.03 -6.44 -1.20
CA PHE A 36 -15.32 -6.42 -2.62
C PHE A 36 -16.79 -6.07 -2.87
N THR A 37 -16.99 -5.01 -3.64
CA THR A 37 -18.30 -4.42 -3.92
C THR A 37 -18.49 -4.17 -5.42
N ARG A 38 -19.71 -3.79 -5.79
CA ARG A 38 -20.09 -3.44 -7.15
C ARG A 38 -21.22 -2.40 -7.13
N THR A 39 -21.19 -1.44 -8.04
CA THR A 39 -22.26 -0.44 -8.19
C THR A 39 -23.55 -1.07 -8.73
N GLY A 40 -24.71 -0.45 -8.45
CA GLY A 40 -26.03 -0.92 -8.92
C GLY A 40 -27.10 -1.05 -7.83
N ALA A 41 -26.75 -0.82 -6.55
CA ALA A 41 -27.75 -0.75 -5.49
C ALA A 41 -28.72 0.43 -5.72
N ASN A 42 -30.01 0.21 -5.44
CA ASN A 42 -31.08 1.21 -5.60
C ASN A 42 -31.22 1.81 -7.01
N ASP A 43 -30.94 1.04 -8.06
CA ASP A 43 -31.06 1.48 -9.46
C ASP A 43 -32.11 0.67 -10.25
N PRO A 44 -33.42 0.88 -10.00
CA PRO A 44 -34.49 0.13 -10.67
C PRO A 44 -34.61 0.44 -12.17
N SER A 45 -34.06 1.58 -12.60
CA SER A 45 -34.11 2.04 -13.99
C SER A 45 -32.84 1.70 -14.78
N PHE A 46 -31.90 0.95 -14.19
CA PHE A 46 -30.66 0.51 -14.84
C PHE A 46 -29.81 1.66 -15.40
N ASN A 47 -29.75 2.78 -14.67
CA ASN A 47 -28.95 3.95 -15.05
C ASN A 47 -27.46 3.80 -14.72
N LEU A 48 -27.11 2.97 -13.75
CA LEU A 48 -25.74 2.78 -13.28
C LEU A 48 -25.06 1.66 -14.06
N ARG A 49 -23.82 1.92 -14.50
CA ARG A 49 -22.93 0.84 -14.96
C ARG A 49 -22.57 -0.06 -13.78
N SER A 50 -22.39 -1.34 -14.05
CA SER A 50 -21.89 -2.33 -13.10
C SER A 50 -20.36 -2.23 -13.00
N GLU A 51 -19.86 -1.49 -12.01
CA GLU A 51 -18.44 -1.24 -11.79
C GLU A 51 -17.99 -2.03 -10.55
N PRO A 52 -17.01 -2.96 -10.68
CA PRO A 52 -16.40 -3.61 -9.52
C PRO A 52 -15.50 -2.63 -8.77
N ALA A 53 -15.44 -2.79 -7.45
CA ALA A 53 -14.50 -2.06 -6.59
C ALA A 53 -14.09 -2.90 -5.40
N PHE A 54 -12.98 -2.53 -4.75
CA PHE A 54 -12.64 -3.01 -3.42
C PHE A 54 -12.43 -1.81 -2.48
N ILE A 55 -12.67 -2.03 -1.19
CA ILE A 55 -12.51 -1.03 -0.14
C ILE A 55 -11.64 -1.64 0.94
N LEU A 56 -10.56 -0.96 1.33
CA LEU A 56 -9.89 -1.22 2.61
C LEU A 56 -10.56 -0.38 3.69
N ARG A 57 -11.13 -1.04 4.68
CA ARG A 57 -11.78 -0.43 5.83
C ARG A 57 -10.94 -0.69 7.08
N SER A 58 -10.81 0.33 7.90
CA SER A 58 -10.23 0.26 9.25
C SER A 58 -11.14 1.06 10.19
N LYS A 59 -11.11 0.76 11.50
CA LYS A 59 -11.91 1.46 12.51
C LYS A 59 -11.00 2.00 13.62
N GLY A 60 -11.19 3.25 14.01
CA GLY A 60 -10.41 3.90 15.06
C GLY A 60 -10.68 5.39 15.09
N GLU A 61 -10.21 6.08 16.13
CA GLU A 61 -10.28 7.55 16.20
C GLU A 61 -9.31 8.21 15.22
N THR A 62 -8.11 7.64 15.10
CA THR A 62 -7.08 8.06 14.15
C THR A 62 -6.59 6.84 13.36
N SER A 63 -6.24 7.06 12.10
CA SER A 63 -5.71 6.00 11.23
C SER A 63 -4.87 6.60 10.12
N LEU A 64 -3.71 6.02 9.85
CA LEU A 64 -2.96 6.22 8.61
C LEU A 64 -3.21 5.02 7.71
N PHE A 65 -3.59 5.27 6.45
CA PHE A 65 -3.62 4.25 5.41
C PHE A 65 -2.41 4.43 4.50
N ALA A 66 -1.78 3.33 4.13
CA ALA A 66 -0.70 3.33 3.16
C ALA A 66 -0.97 2.25 2.11
N SER A 67 -0.58 2.53 0.86
CA SER A 67 -0.66 1.53 -0.20
C SER A 67 0.39 1.73 -1.27
N VAL A 68 0.73 0.65 -1.96
CA VAL A 68 1.56 0.63 -3.17
C VAL A 68 0.75 -0.01 -4.29
N VAL A 69 0.84 0.56 -5.49
CA VAL A 69 0.38 -0.07 -6.73
C VAL A 69 1.61 -0.41 -7.55
N GLU A 70 1.77 -1.69 -7.85
CA GLU A 70 2.86 -2.20 -8.68
C GLU A 70 2.30 -2.65 -10.03
N THR A 71 2.86 -2.12 -11.12
CA THR A 71 2.66 -2.62 -12.48
C THR A 71 3.75 -3.65 -12.79
N HIS A 72 3.38 -4.87 -13.13
CA HIS A 72 4.34 -5.94 -13.36
C HIS A 72 3.86 -6.97 -14.38
N GLY A 73 4.81 -7.78 -14.83
CA GLY A 73 4.55 -8.93 -15.68
C GLY A 73 3.94 -8.60 -17.04
N TYR A 74 3.72 -9.68 -17.77
CA TYR A 74 3.09 -9.65 -19.07
C TYR A 74 2.30 -10.94 -19.27
N PHE A 75 1.09 -10.81 -19.80
CA PHE A 75 0.29 -11.94 -20.26
C PHE A 75 0.19 -11.90 -21.78
N ASN A 76 0.74 -12.93 -22.43
CA ASN A 76 0.56 -13.14 -23.85
C ASN A 76 -0.68 -14.02 -24.07
N GLU A 77 -1.75 -13.42 -24.60
CA GLU A 77 -3.00 -14.13 -24.87
C GLU A 77 -2.84 -15.16 -26.00
N GLU A 78 -2.05 -14.86 -27.05
CA GLU A 78 -1.88 -15.73 -28.22
C GLU A 78 -1.21 -17.07 -27.85
N PHE A 79 -0.26 -17.02 -26.91
CA PHE A 79 0.48 -18.20 -26.45
C PHE A 79 0.06 -18.67 -25.05
N GLU A 80 -0.99 -18.08 -24.46
CA GLU A 80 -1.47 -18.33 -23.09
C GLU A 80 -0.34 -18.30 -22.03
N GLN A 81 0.65 -17.42 -22.20
CA GLN A 81 1.86 -17.41 -21.40
C GLN A 81 1.91 -16.21 -20.44
N SER A 82 2.22 -16.48 -19.17
CA SER A 82 2.46 -15.46 -18.15
C SER A 82 3.95 -15.34 -17.81
N VAL A 83 4.48 -14.12 -17.87
CA VAL A 83 5.84 -13.78 -17.45
C VAL A 83 5.77 -12.80 -16.29
N ASN A 84 6.48 -13.07 -15.18
CA ASN A 84 6.52 -12.21 -13.99
C ASN A 84 5.14 -11.76 -13.48
N ALA A 85 4.16 -12.68 -13.48
CA ALA A 85 2.77 -12.41 -13.06
C ALA A 85 2.59 -12.14 -11.56
N ARG A 86 3.65 -12.18 -10.75
CA ARG A 86 3.63 -11.80 -9.34
C ARG A 86 4.48 -10.55 -9.14
N GLY A 87 3.99 -9.66 -8.31
CA GLY A 87 4.69 -8.45 -7.90
C GLY A 87 5.94 -8.73 -7.06
N LYS A 88 6.87 -7.78 -7.10
CA LYS A 88 8.09 -7.79 -6.30
C LYS A 88 7.87 -7.15 -4.93
N VAL A 89 6.82 -6.35 -4.73
CA VAL A 89 6.46 -5.86 -3.40
C VAL A 89 5.87 -7.01 -2.59
N LYS A 90 6.43 -7.26 -1.40
CA LYS A 90 6.04 -8.36 -0.51
C LYS A 90 5.21 -7.88 0.67
N ASN A 91 5.47 -6.67 1.17
CA ASN A 91 4.78 -6.16 2.33
C ASN A 91 4.76 -4.62 2.32
N ILE A 92 3.77 -4.05 3.00
CA ILE A 92 3.74 -2.64 3.37
C ILE A 92 3.29 -2.53 4.82
N LYS A 93 3.93 -1.67 5.60
CA LYS A 93 3.59 -1.49 7.01
C LYS A 93 3.64 -0.04 7.40
N VAL A 94 2.61 0.45 8.07
CA VAL A 94 2.72 1.70 8.82
C VAL A 94 3.56 1.43 10.06
N GLN A 95 4.75 2.02 10.11
CA GLN A 95 5.62 1.89 11.27
C GLN A 95 5.08 2.72 12.43
N GLY A 96 4.51 3.90 12.12
CA GLY A 96 3.78 4.73 13.07
C GLY A 96 3.50 6.11 12.48
N HIS A 97 2.65 6.87 13.16
CA HIS A 97 2.26 8.20 12.75
C HIS A 97 1.86 9.08 13.94
N THR A 98 2.00 10.39 13.77
CA THR A 98 1.46 11.44 14.62
C THR A 98 0.83 12.51 13.73
N ASP A 99 0.27 13.57 14.32
CA ASP A 99 -0.23 14.71 13.54
C ASP A 99 0.90 15.41 12.76
N ALA A 100 2.14 15.31 13.22
CA ALA A 100 3.29 15.99 12.61
C ALA A 100 4.01 15.14 11.56
N VAL A 101 3.98 13.81 11.68
CA VAL A 101 4.86 12.93 10.88
C VAL A 101 4.24 11.56 10.61
N SER A 102 4.64 10.94 9.50
CA SER A 102 4.22 9.59 9.09
C SER A 102 5.42 8.73 8.70
N ALA A 103 5.43 7.46 9.09
CA ALA A 103 6.44 6.49 8.65
C ALA A 103 5.82 5.21 8.08
N VAL A 104 6.24 4.85 6.87
CA VAL A 104 5.80 3.66 6.15
C VAL A 104 7.01 2.88 5.71
N GLU A 105 6.96 1.56 5.87
CA GLU A 105 7.96 0.63 5.34
C GLU A 105 7.34 -0.17 4.21
N ILE A 106 8.08 -0.34 3.13
CA ILE A 106 7.73 -1.17 1.99
C ILE A 106 8.82 -2.22 1.84
N GLU A 107 8.46 -3.49 1.93
CA GLU A 107 9.36 -4.60 1.67
C GLU A 107 9.16 -5.10 0.24
N THR A 108 10.25 -5.20 -0.51
CA THR A 108 10.31 -5.80 -1.83
C THR A 108 11.19 -7.05 -1.80
N GLU A 109 11.25 -7.81 -2.90
CA GLU A 109 12.16 -8.95 -3.04
C GLU A 109 13.62 -8.62 -2.74
N GLN A 110 14.05 -7.38 -3.02
CA GLN A 110 15.47 -7.01 -3.04
C GLN A 110 15.81 -5.90 -2.07
N SER A 111 14.81 -5.22 -1.51
CA SER A 111 15.04 -4.05 -0.67
C SER A 111 13.91 -3.80 0.30
N ARG A 112 14.28 -3.17 1.41
CA ARG A 112 13.37 -2.52 2.35
C ARG A 112 13.48 -1.02 2.14
N VAL A 113 12.34 -0.40 1.85
CA VAL A 113 12.22 1.05 1.67
C VAL A 113 11.53 1.63 2.88
N THR A 114 12.15 2.58 3.58
CA THR A 114 11.51 3.37 4.63
C THR A 114 11.20 4.75 4.07
N LEU A 115 9.93 5.11 4.06
CA LEU A 115 9.43 6.43 3.70
C LEU A 115 9.01 7.17 4.97
N LEU A 116 9.61 8.34 5.19
CA LEU A 116 9.29 9.26 6.28
C LEU A 116 8.70 10.53 5.68
N LEU A 117 7.57 11.02 6.18
CA LEU A 117 6.94 12.24 5.71
C LEU A 117 6.68 13.20 6.86
N SER A 118 6.88 14.49 6.59
CA SER A 118 6.32 15.56 7.40
C SER A 118 4.86 15.77 6.98
N ASN A 119 3.97 15.83 7.95
CA ASN A 119 2.55 16.15 7.76
C ASN A 119 2.29 17.66 7.98
N ASP A 120 3.31 18.45 8.35
CA ASP A 120 3.18 19.90 8.52
C ASP A 120 3.03 20.58 7.16
N ALA A 121 1.89 21.25 6.95
CA ALA A 121 1.60 22.01 5.75
C ALA A 121 2.56 23.20 5.53
N ASN A 122 3.28 23.63 6.56
CA ASN A 122 4.28 24.70 6.50
C ASN A 122 5.72 24.16 6.49
N ALA A 123 5.91 22.86 6.31
CA ALA A 123 7.24 22.29 6.19
C ALA A 123 8.04 22.98 5.07
N SER A 124 9.36 22.99 5.22
CA SER A 124 10.30 23.53 4.25
C SER A 124 11.48 22.57 4.08
N GLU A 125 12.37 22.90 3.15
CA GLU A 125 13.63 22.15 2.93
C GLU A 125 14.54 22.12 4.16
N THR A 126 14.32 22.99 5.16
CA THR A 126 15.11 23.05 6.40
C THR A 126 14.33 22.64 7.63
N SER A 127 13.07 22.19 7.50
CA SER A 127 12.30 21.69 8.64
C SER A 127 12.93 20.42 9.19
N GLU A 128 13.25 20.41 10.47
CA GLU A 128 13.73 19.22 11.19
C GLU A 128 12.52 18.40 11.67
N ASN A 129 12.54 17.11 11.41
CA ASN A 129 11.48 16.18 11.81
C ASN A 129 12.08 15.02 12.61
N GLU A 130 11.30 14.53 13.56
CA GLU A 130 11.66 13.42 14.43
C GLU A 130 10.44 12.52 14.65
N LEU A 131 10.68 11.21 14.66
CA LEU A 131 9.67 10.22 15.01
C LEU A 131 10.32 9.11 15.82
N THR A 132 9.75 8.79 16.98
CA THR A 132 10.20 7.67 17.82
C THR A 132 9.10 6.62 17.91
N ILE A 133 9.39 5.40 17.46
CA ILE A 133 8.46 4.26 17.47
C ILE A 133 9.25 3.03 17.93
N ASN A 134 8.74 2.31 18.94
CA ASN A 134 9.35 1.07 19.47
C ASN A 134 10.87 1.24 19.74
N ASP A 135 11.23 2.32 20.42
CA ASP A 135 12.61 2.71 20.75
C ASP A 135 13.53 3.00 19.55
N LYS A 136 13.02 2.93 18.31
CA LYS A 136 13.72 3.37 17.11
C LYS A 136 13.40 4.84 16.84
N LYS A 137 14.46 5.64 16.74
CA LYS A 137 14.39 7.07 16.45
C LYS A 137 14.72 7.33 14.98
N TYR A 138 13.83 8.02 14.29
CA TYR A 138 14.01 8.50 12.93
C TYR A 138 14.16 10.01 12.95
N ASN A 139 15.15 10.55 12.22
CA ASN A 139 15.35 11.99 12.08
C ASN A 139 15.62 12.31 10.61
N TRP A 140 14.99 13.35 10.09
CA TRP A 140 15.29 13.85 8.75
C TRP A 140 15.00 15.35 8.64
N THR A 141 15.57 15.97 7.63
CA THR A 141 15.33 17.37 7.28
C THR A 141 14.59 17.43 5.95
N GLY A 142 13.61 18.33 5.85
CA GLY A 142 12.81 18.51 4.64
C GLY A 142 11.41 17.90 4.72
N PHE A 143 10.74 17.86 3.58
CA PHE A 143 9.36 17.36 3.46
C PHE A 143 9.25 15.85 3.70
N TYR A 144 10.23 15.08 3.26
CA TYR A 144 10.25 13.63 3.36
C TYR A 144 11.68 13.10 3.33
N SER A 145 11.84 11.83 3.71
CA SER A 145 13.07 11.06 3.50
C SER A 145 12.71 9.67 2.96
N VAL A 146 13.56 9.15 2.07
CA VAL A 146 13.45 7.79 1.53
C VAL A 146 14.78 7.09 1.78
N GLU A 147 14.74 6.04 2.58
CA GLU A 147 15.88 5.18 2.85
C GLU A 147 15.66 3.83 2.19
N ILE A 148 16.64 3.35 1.43
CA ILE A 148 16.58 2.06 0.74
C ILE A 148 17.70 1.18 1.26
N GLN A 149 17.34 0.07 1.89
CA GLN A 149 18.26 -0.95 2.36
C GLN A 149 18.12 -2.21 1.51
N ALA A 150 19.20 -2.68 0.90
CA ALA A 150 19.18 -3.94 0.17
C ALA A 150 18.97 -5.13 1.13
N ILE A 151 18.13 -6.08 0.72
CA ILE A 151 17.93 -7.36 1.40
C ILE A 151 18.87 -8.38 0.75
N PRO A 152 19.85 -8.93 1.48
CA PRO A 152 20.77 -9.92 0.94
C PRO A 152 19.99 -11.11 0.38
N GLN A 153 20.27 -11.47 -0.88
CA GLN A 153 19.75 -12.72 -1.45
C GLN A 153 20.65 -13.86 -0.99
N GLU A 154 20.08 -14.91 -0.43
CA GLU A 154 20.82 -16.16 -0.25
C GLU A 154 21.16 -16.71 -1.65
N THR A 155 22.45 -16.87 -1.94
CA THR A 155 22.92 -17.56 -3.14
C THR A 155 22.55 -19.03 -3.01
N VAL A 156 21.60 -19.49 -3.84
CA VAL A 156 21.33 -20.93 -4.05
C VAL A 156 22.36 -21.52 -5.00
#